data_AF-B0TJB7-F1
#
_entry.id   AF-B0TJB7-F1
#
_cell.length_a   1.000
_cell.length_b   1.000
_cell.length_c   1.000
_cell.angle_alpha   90.00
_cell.angle_beta   90.00
_cell.angle_gamma   90.00
#
_symmetry.space_group_name_H-M   'P 1'
#
loop_
_entity.id
_entity.type
_entity.pdbx_description
1 polymer ?
#
loop_
_entity_poly.entity_id
_entity_poly.type
_entity_poly.pdbx_seq_one_letter_code
_entity_poly.pdbx_strand_id
1 'polypeptide(L)'
;MHKTRGFTLIELMIVVAIVGILASIAYPSYIDYVTKSARSEGVAAVLRVANLQEQYYLDNRAFATDLKKLGLSASPFITESGHYSIASAGTAAFTITATAIGAQASRDSTCATITLTHAGIKGPSKECW
;
A
#
# COMPACT_ATOMS: atom_id res chain seq x y z
N MET A 1 -53.08 -18.56 22.30
CA MET A 1 -51.79 -19.07 22.81
C MET A 1 -50.77 -19.01 21.67
N HIS A 2 -49.88 -18.02 21.68
CA HIS A 2 -48.88 -17.85 20.62
C HIS A 2 -47.77 -18.87 20.83
N LYS A 3 -47.66 -19.84 19.92
CA LYS A 3 -46.61 -20.88 19.97
C LYS A 3 -45.30 -20.22 19.54
N THR A 4 -44.39 -19.95 20.47
CA THR A 4 -43.05 -19.48 20.16
C THR A 4 -42.35 -20.56 19.33
N ARG A 5 -42.14 -20.28 18.04
CA ARG A 5 -41.37 -21.13 17.13
C ARG A 5 -39.88 -20.86 17.40
N GLY A 6 -39.19 -21.85 17.95
CA GLY A 6 -37.73 -21.82 18.13
C GLY A 6 -37.00 -22.31 16.88
N PHE A 7 -35.74 -21.91 16.73
CA PHE A 7 -34.81 -22.44 15.72
C PHE A 7 -34.38 -23.87 16.10
N THR A 8 -34.26 -24.76 15.13
CA THR A 8 -33.70 -26.10 15.32
C THR A 8 -32.17 -26.05 15.25
N LEU A 9 -31.52 -27.00 15.93
CA LEU A 9 -30.06 -27.17 15.85
C LEU A 9 -29.60 -27.46 14.41
N ILE A 10 -30.39 -28.21 13.64
CA ILE A 10 -30.03 -28.54 12.26
C ILE A 10 -30.08 -27.32 11.33
N GLU A 11 -31.07 -26.42 11.51
CA GLU A 11 -31.11 -25.16 10.77
C GLU A 11 -29.88 -24.30 11.07
N LEU A 12 -29.45 -24.24 12.34
CA LEU A 12 -28.24 -23.51 12.73
C LEU A 12 -26.97 -24.15 12.15
N MET A 13 -26.87 -25.48 12.13
CA MET A 13 -25.73 -26.18 11.53
C MET A 13 -25.61 -25.91 10.02
N ILE A 14 -26.74 -25.90 9.30
CA ILE A 14 -26.74 -25.59 7.85
C ILE A 14 -26.31 -24.14 7.62
N VAL A 15 -26.80 -23.20 8.43
CA VAL A 15 -26.40 -21.78 8.32
C VAL A 15 -24.90 -21.61 8.54
N VAL A 16 -24.33 -22.24 9.58
CA VAL A 16 -22.90 -22.18 9.85
C VAL A 16 -22.08 -22.81 8.72
N ALA A 17 -22.56 -23.93 8.15
CA ALA A 17 -21.90 -24.56 6.99
C ALA A 17 -21.86 -23.62 5.77
N ILE A 18 -22.99 -22.96 5.45
CA ILE A 18 -23.05 -22.01 4.34
C ILE A 18 -22.12 -20.81 4.59
N VAL A 19 -22.15 -20.22 5.78
CA VAL A 19 -21.28 -19.10 6.14
C VAL A 19 -19.80 -19.50 6.07
N GLY A 20 -19.44 -20.71 6.51
CA GLY A 20 -18.07 -21.23 6.41
C GLY A 20 -17.59 -21.32 4.96
N ILE A 21 -18.44 -21.80 4.05
CA ILE A 21 -18.13 -21.87 2.61
C ILE A 21 -17.90 -20.46 2.06
N LEU A 22 -18.81 -19.52 2.33
CA LEU A 22 -18.69 -18.14 1.84
C LEU A 22 -17.44 -17.44 2.40
N ALA A 23 -17.16 -17.62 3.71
CA ALA A 23 -16.02 -16.99 4.37
C ALA A 23 -14.67 -17.45 3.78
N SER A 24 -14.56 -18.72 3.37
CA SER A 24 -13.33 -19.26 2.79
C SER A 24 -12.93 -18.60 1.46
N ILE A 25 -13.89 -18.04 0.73
CA ILE A 25 -13.65 -17.33 -0.54
C ILE A 25 -13.60 -15.82 -0.31
N ALA A 26 -14.55 -15.28 0.46
CA ALA A 26 -14.69 -13.85 0.66
C ALA A 26 -13.52 -13.25 1.45
N TYR A 27 -13.03 -13.95 2.48
CA TYR A 27 -11.95 -13.44 3.31
C TYR A 27 -10.62 -13.23 2.55
N PRO A 28 -10.05 -14.24 1.85
CA PRO A 28 -8.82 -14.03 1.09
C PRO A 28 -8.99 -12.99 -0.03
N SER A 29 -10.16 -12.95 -0.69
CA SER A 29 -10.45 -11.95 -1.71
C SER A 29 -10.46 -10.52 -1.15
N TYR A 30 -11.03 -10.31 0.03
CA TYR A 30 -11.01 -9.02 0.70
C TYR A 30 -9.58 -8.58 1.09
N ILE A 31 -8.78 -9.50 1.61
CA ILE A 31 -7.39 -9.21 1.94
C ILE A 31 -6.57 -8.83 0.70
N ASP A 32 -6.75 -9.53 -0.42
CA ASP A 32 -6.12 -9.19 -1.70
C ASP A 32 -6.53 -7.80 -2.19
N TYR A 33 -7.82 -7.45 -2.09
CA TYR A 33 -8.31 -6.11 -2.45
C TYR A 33 -7.65 -5.00 -1.62
N VAL A 34 -7.61 -5.16 -0.29
CA VAL A 34 -6.97 -4.18 0.60
C VAL A 34 -5.47 -4.07 0.30
N THR A 35 -4.82 -5.20 0.03
CA THR A 35 -3.39 -5.25 -0.30
C THR A 35 -3.08 -4.50 -1.60
N LYS A 36 -3.92 -4.68 -2.63
CA LYS A 36 -3.82 -3.93 -3.89
C LYS A 36 -4.08 -2.43 -3.71
N SER A 37 -5.08 -2.07 -2.90
CA SER A 37 -5.38 -0.67 -2.59
C SER A 37 -4.21 0.02 -1.89
N ALA A 38 -3.59 -0.65 -0.91
CA ALA A 38 -2.41 -0.15 -0.22
C ALA A 38 -1.21 -0.02 -1.18
N ARG A 39 -1.03 -0.98 -2.11
CA ARG A 39 0.00 -0.88 -3.15
C ARG A 39 -0.19 0.37 -4.02
N SER A 40 -1.42 0.64 -4.45
CA SER A 40 -1.74 1.85 -5.23
C SER A 40 -1.42 3.14 -4.45
N GLU A 41 -1.62 3.17 -3.13
CA GLU A 41 -1.19 4.27 -2.27
C GLU A 41 0.33 4.44 -2.29
N GLY A 42 1.10 3.35 -2.18
CA GLY A 42 2.56 3.37 -2.30
C GLY A 42 3.03 3.94 -3.65
N VAL A 43 2.44 3.49 -4.76
CA VAL A 43 2.72 4.01 -6.11
C VAL A 43 2.42 5.50 -6.20
N ALA A 44 1.25 5.93 -5.71
CA ALA A 44 0.85 7.33 -5.71
C ALA A 44 1.82 8.20 -4.88
N ALA A 45 2.28 7.69 -3.73
CA ALA A 45 3.24 8.39 -2.89
C ALA A 45 4.60 8.55 -3.59
N VAL A 46 5.08 7.52 -4.28
CA VAL A 46 6.33 7.60 -5.07
C VAL A 46 6.21 8.65 -6.18
N LEU A 47 5.11 8.64 -6.94
CA LEU A 47 4.87 9.61 -8.00
C LEU A 47 4.75 11.04 -7.47
N ARG A 48 4.10 11.22 -6.31
CA ARG A 48 4.02 12.51 -5.63
C ARG A 48 5.41 13.02 -5.26
N VAL A 49 6.25 12.19 -4.64
CA VAL A 49 7.61 12.57 -4.26
C VAL A 49 8.46 12.87 -5.50
N ALA A 50 8.31 12.13 -6.59
CA ALA A 50 9.00 12.41 -7.84
C ALA A 50 8.66 13.79 -8.38
N ASN A 51 7.37 14.15 -8.41
CA ASN A 51 6.95 15.47 -8.84
C ASN A 51 7.48 16.59 -7.92
N LEU A 52 7.53 16.37 -6.60
CA LEU A 52 8.12 17.32 -5.67
C LEU A 52 9.64 17.47 -5.85
N GLN A 53 10.35 16.38 -6.18
CA GLN A 53 11.78 16.42 -6.49
C GLN A 53 12.06 17.27 -7.74
N GLU A 54 11.25 17.12 -8.79
CA GLU A 54 11.37 17.95 -10.00
C GLU A 54 11.16 19.44 -9.67
N GLN A 55 10.11 19.76 -8.91
CA GLN A 55 9.87 21.14 -8.46
C GLN A 55 11.06 21.70 -7.66
N TYR A 56 11.58 20.92 -6.70
CA TYR A 56 12.72 21.33 -5.90
C TYR A 56 13.99 21.54 -6.73
N TYR A 57 14.20 20.73 -7.78
CA TYR A 57 15.33 20.86 -8.68
C TYR A 57 15.28 22.16 -9.50
N LEU A 58 14.09 22.63 -9.91
CA LEU A 58 13.94 23.90 -10.62
C LEU A 58 14.46 25.09 -9.80
N ASP A 59 14.25 25.05 -8.48
CA ASP A 59 14.66 26.12 -7.57
C ASP A 59 16.11 25.97 -7.08
N ASN A 60 16.57 24.74 -6.84
CA ASN A 60 17.81 24.47 -6.12
C ASN A 60 18.93 23.87 -6.99
N ARG A 61 18.63 23.50 -8.24
CA ARG A 61 19.54 22.81 -9.18
C ARG A 61 20.17 21.52 -8.62
N ALA A 62 19.52 20.92 -7.62
CA ALA A 62 19.89 19.66 -7.00
C ALA A 62 18.63 19.01 -6.44
N PHE A 63 18.59 17.69 -6.37
CA PHE A 63 17.51 16.96 -5.72
C PHE A 63 17.66 16.96 -4.19
N ALA A 64 16.54 16.91 -3.49
CA ALA A 64 16.51 16.90 -2.04
C ALA A 64 16.87 15.52 -1.50
N THR A 65 17.83 15.46 -0.57
CA THR A 65 18.14 14.26 0.20
C THR A 65 17.32 14.14 1.49
N ASP A 66 16.63 15.22 1.87
CA ASP A 66 15.72 15.27 3.01
C ASP A 66 14.32 15.63 2.49
N LEU A 67 13.38 14.70 2.65
CA LEU A 67 11.99 14.87 2.22
C LEU A 67 11.29 16.04 2.92
N LYS A 68 11.76 16.50 4.09
CA LYS A 68 11.22 17.70 4.74
C LYS A 68 11.40 18.96 3.89
N LYS A 69 12.45 19.02 3.07
CA LYS A 69 12.68 20.13 2.13
C LYS A 69 11.67 20.15 0.98
N LEU A 70 10.98 19.03 0.76
CA LEU A 70 9.89 18.90 -0.20
C LEU A 70 8.51 19.21 0.42
N GLY A 71 8.48 19.68 1.68
CA GLY A 71 7.23 19.96 2.40
C GLY A 71 6.55 18.74 3.00
N LEU A 72 7.26 17.60 3.11
CA LEU A 72 6.75 16.40 3.78
C LEU A 72 7.02 16.48 5.30
N SER A 73 6.19 15.80 6.08
CA SER A 73 6.26 15.83 7.56
C SER A 73 7.51 15.17 8.15
N ALA A 74 8.10 14.22 7.43
CA ALA A 74 9.24 13.44 7.87
C ALA A 74 10.11 12.96 6.70
N SER A 75 11.33 12.53 7.02
CA SER A 75 12.26 11.87 6.10
C SER A 75 12.94 10.72 6.84
N PRO A 76 12.59 9.45 6.57
CA PRO A 76 11.59 8.99 5.60
C PRO A 76 10.16 9.41 5.98
N PHE A 77 9.30 9.56 4.97
CA PHE A 77 7.88 9.91 5.11
C PHE A 77 7.04 8.64 5.18
N ILE A 78 6.15 8.52 6.16
CA ILE A 78 5.18 7.41 6.25
C ILE A 78 3.86 7.89 5.64
N THR A 79 3.26 7.06 4.79
CA THR A 79 1.94 7.36 4.22
C THR A 79 0.86 7.42 5.30
N GLU A 80 -0.23 8.15 5.06
CA GLU A 80 -1.26 8.41 6.07
C GLU A 80 -1.92 7.13 6.59
N SER A 81 -2.13 6.13 5.71
CA SER A 81 -2.66 4.82 6.09
C SER A 81 -1.63 3.94 6.82
N GLY A 82 -0.37 4.35 6.89
CA GLY A 82 0.69 3.60 7.56
C GLY A 82 1.09 2.30 6.84
N HIS A 83 0.95 2.25 5.51
CA HIS A 83 1.28 1.07 4.71
C HIS A 83 2.65 1.11 4.06
N TYR A 84 3.20 2.31 3.81
CA TYR A 84 4.50 2.48 3.17
C TYR A 84 5.36 3.54 3.86
N SER A 85 6.66 3.27 3.92
CA SER A 85 7.72 4.22 4.23
C SER A 85 8.41 4.67 2.95
N ILE A 86 8.41 5.96 2.68
CA ILE A 86 8.95 6.56 1.46
C ILE A 86 10.28 7.23 1.79
N ALA A 87 11.31 6.86 1.05
CA ALA A 87 12.63 7.49 1.08
C ALA A 87 13.02 7.96 -0.32
N SER A 88 13.84 9.00 -0.38
CA SER A 88 14.47 9.44 -1.63
C SER A 88 15.96 9.68 -1.37
N ALA A 89 16.80 9.27 -2.31
CA ALA A 89 18.24 9.41 -2.21
C ALA A 89 18.83 9.91 -3.53
N GLY A 90 19.94 10.64 -3.43
CA GLY A 90 20.69 11.19 -4.57
C GLY A 90 20.44 12.68 -4.79
N THR A 91 21.49 13.39 -5.18
CA THR A 91 21.47 14.86 -5.41
C THR A 91 21.51 15.24 -6.88
N ALA A 92 22.17 14.44 -7.72
CA ALA A 92 22.24 14.65 -9.18
C ALA A 92 21.18 13.85 -9.95
N ALA A 93 20.74 12.72 -9.39
CA ALA A 93 19.61 11.92 -9.85
C ALA A 93 18.99 11.28 -8.63
N PHE A 94 17.67 11.33 -8.50
CA PHE A 94 16.99 10.69 -7.38
C PHE A 94 16.65 9.23 -7.68
N THR A 95 16.63 8.43 -6.61
CA THR A 95 15.90 7.16 -6.55
C THR A 95 14.95 7.24 -5.38
N ILE A 96 13.66 7.10 -5.66
CA ILE A 96 12.61 7.04 -4.64
C ILE A 96 12.27 5.59 -4.40
N THR A 97 12.18 5.21 -3.13
CA THR A 97 11.84 3.86 -2.68
C THR A 97 10.69 3.94 -1.70
N ALA A 98 9.59 3.27 -2.01
CA ALA A 98 8.52 2.97 -1.08
C ALA A 98 8.70 1.55 -0.55
N THR A 99 8.88 1.43 0.76
CA THR A 99 9.01 0.15 1.48
C THR A 99 7.73 -0.13 2.24
N ALA A 100 7.09 -1.26 1.94
CA ALA A 100 5.90 -1.72 2.64
C ALA A 100 6.21 -1.96 4.13
N ILE A 101 5.26 -1.62 4.99
CA ILE A 101 5.35 -1.78 6.44
C ILE A 101 4.11 -2.49 6.99
N GLY A 102 4.21 -3.01 8.21
CA GLY A 102 3.11 -3.69 8.89
C GLY A 102 2.57 -4.87 8.08
N ALA A 103 1.24 -5.00 8.00
CA ALA A 103 0.57 -6.10 7.30
C ALA A 103 0.84 -6.10 5.79
N GLN A 104 1.14 -4.94 5.18
CA GLN A 104 1.43 -4.86 3.75
C GLN A 104 2.75 -5.57 3.41
N ALA A 105 3.75 -5.48 4.30
CA ALA A 105 5.04 -6.11 4.08
C ALA A 105 4.95 -7.65 3.96
N SER A 106 4.02 -8.26 4.70
CA SER A 106 3.80 -9.71 4.65
C SER A 106 2.77 -10.15 3.61
N ARG A 107 1.74 -9.33 3.35
CA ARG A 107 0.69 -9.64 2.37
C ARG A 107 1.13 -9.44 0.92
N ASP A 108 2.08 -8.53 0.70
CA ASP A 108 2.56 -8.14 -0.62
C ASP A 108 4.07 -8.34 -0.77
N SER A 109 4.59 -9.49 -0.35
CA SER A 109 6.03 -9.73 -0.27
C SER A 109 6.76 -9.57 -1.62
N THR A 110 6.08 -9.84 -2.73
CA THR A 110 6.61 -9.66 -4.10
C THR A 110 6.72 -8.20 -4.52
N CYS A 111 5.83 -7.33 -4.01
CA CYS A 111 5.84 -5.89 -4.27
C CYS A 111 6.15 -5.07 -3.02
N ALA A 112 6.89 -5.67 -2.07
CA ALA A 112 7.22 -5.03 -0.79
C ALA A 112 8.05 -3.76 -0.95
N THR A 113 8.77 -3.62 -2.06
CA THR A 113 9.53 -2.41 -2.40
C THR A 113 9.15 -1.92 -3.78
N ILE A 114 8.74 -0.66 -3.89
CA ILE A 114 8.37 0.00 -5.16
C ILE A 114 9.36 1.14 -5.39
N THR A 115 10.07 1.13 -6.52
CA THR A 115 11.15 2.09 -6.79
C THR A 115 10.98 2.85 -8.09
N LEU A 116 11.16 4.17 -8.04
CA LEU A 116 11.22 5.03 -9.23
C LEU A 116 12.53 5.79 -9.26
N THR A 117 13.27 5.66 -10.35
CA THR A 117 14.47 6.49 -10.60
C THR A 117 14.09 7.75 -11.36
N HIS A 118 14.95 8.77 -11.31
CA HIS A 118 14.84 9.99 -12.11
C HIS A 118 14.75 9.71 -13.62
N ALA A 119 15.34 8.62 -14.10
CA ALA A 119 15.24 8.18 -15.49
C ALA A 119 13.88 7.52 -15.85
N GLY A 120 12.92 7.47 -14.91
CA GLY A 120 11.62 6.84 -15.10
C GLY A 120 11.63 5.32 -15.01
N ILE A 121 12.73 4.72 -14.54
CA ILE A 121 12.83 3.26 -14.39
C ILE A 121 12.03 2.85 -13.16
N LYS A 122 11.03 1.99 -13.39
CA LYS A 122 10.14 1.41 -12.40
C LYS A 122 10.65 0.03 -11.99
N GLY A 123 10.73 -0.24 -10.70
CA GLY A 123 11.10 -1.55 -10.13
C GLY A 123 10.13 -1.95 -9.02
N PRO A 124 9.89 -3.24 -8.76
CA PRO A 124 10.70 -4.38 -9.20
C PRO A 124 10.13 -5.11 -10.43
N SER A 125 8.81 -5.27 -10.54
CA SER A 125 8.12 -5.90 -11.68
C SER A 125 6.96 -5.03 -12.18
N LYS A 126 6.53 -5.21 -13.43
CA LYS A 126 5.41 -4.44 -14.00
C LYS A 126 4.08 -4.67 -13.29
N GLU A 127 3.90 -5.82 -12.64
CA GLU A 127 2.68 -6.18 -11.91
C GLU A 127 2.53 -5.39 -10.60
N CYS A 128 3.62 -4.81 -10.10
CA CYS A 128 3.62 -3.98 -8.89
C CYS A 128 3.27 -2.50 -9.17
N TRP A 129 3.15 -2.10 -10.44
CA TRP A 129 3.08 -0.71 -10.90
C TRP A 129 1.79 -0.35 -11.63
#